data_AF-A0A066YI08-F1
#
_entry.id   AF-A0A066YI08-F1
#
_cell.length_a   1.000
_cell.length_b   1.000
_cell.length_c   1.000
_cell.angle_alpha   90.00
_cell.angle_beta   90.00
_cell.angle_gamma   90.00
#
_symmetry.space_group_name_H-M   'P 1'
#
loop_
_entity.id
_entity.type
_entity.pdbx_description
1 polymer ?
#
loop_
_entity_poly.entity_id
_entity_poly.type
_entity_poly.pdbx_seq_one_letter_code
_entity_poly.pdbx_strand_id
1 'polypeptide(L)'
;MYRWIEGAVPGPGSVDDWAAFGADLAGAVRSLHAVPLPPEAERDGLRWYRGGELAPCDAGVRERFAEARALPGLDLDLDRLEAIWQRALTLPAPSGPAVWLHGDLKPSNLLVRDGRLCAVIDFGGLSIGFPDAEHAPLWDVPAAARHAYRAALGLDEQVWQRACGWAVAVAISGVPYYWHSDPAFVAECLTRLRAVLADH
;
A
#
# COMPACT_ATOMS: atom_id res chain seq x y z
N MET A 1 -6.19 11.41 25.55
CA MET A 1 -7.08 12.30 24.75
C MET A 1 -6.22 12.86 23.64
N TYR A 2 -6.52 12.53 22.39
CA TYR A 2 -5.80 13.08 21.23
C TYR A 2 -6.50 14.36 20.79
N ARG A 3 -5.72 15.37 20.35
CA ARG A 3 -6.26 16.59 19.75
C ARG A 3 -6.72 16.26 18.33
N TRP A 4 -7.92 16.70 17.97
CA TRP A 4 -8.40 16.60 16.60
C TRP A 4 -7.48 17.36 15.63
N ILE A 5 -7.16 16.73 14.51
CA ILE A 5 -6.37 17.32 13.43
C ILE A 5 -7.34 17.64 12.29
N GLU A 6 -7.52 18.92 12.01
CA GLU A 6 -8.39 19.36 10.91
C GLU A 6 -7.75 19.06 9.55
N GLY A 7 -8.52 18.43 8.67
CA GLY A 7 -8.15 18.15 7.28
C GLY A 7 -9.20 17.28 6.58
N ALA A 8 -9.10 17.21 5.26
CA ALA A 8 -9.95 16.37 4.41
C ALA A 8 -9.17 15.14 3.90
N VAL A 9 -9.88 14.06 3.59
CA VAL A 9 -9.30 12.91 2.88
C VAL A 9 -8.82 13.37 1.49
N PRO A 10 -7.66 12.90 0.99
CA PRO A 10 -7.17 13.25 -0.34
C PRO A 10 -8.15 12.84 -1.43
N GLY A 11 -8.45 13.75 -2.35
CA GLY A 11 -9.37 13.52 -3.46
C GLY A 11 -9.41 14.71 -4.43
N PRO A 12 -10.13 14.61 -5.56
CA PRO A 12 -10.12 15.61 -6.63
C PRO A 12 -10.52 17.04 -6.21
N GLY A 13 -11.24 17.20 -5.10
CA GLY A 13 -11.64 18.51 -4.56
C GLY A 13 -10.85 18.97 -3.33
N SER A 14 -9.92 18.16 -2.82
CA SER A 14 -9.09 18.49 -1.65
C SER A 14 -7.61 18.59 -1.98
N VAL A 15 -7.14 17.94 -3.05
CA VAL A 15 -5.74 17.99 -3.52
C VAL A 15 -5.66 18.81 -4.80
N ASP A 16 -4.89 19.90 -4.77
CA ASP A 16 -4.71 20.80 -5.92
C ASP A 16 -3.58 20.33 -6.85
N ASP A 17 -2.54 19.74 -6.27
CA ASP A 17 -1.38 19.19 -6.98
C ASP A 17 -1.02 17.80 -6.45
N TRP A 18 -1.38 16.78 -7.24
CA TRP A 18 -1.11 15.39 -6.90
C TRP A 18 0.38 15.07 -6.84
N ALA A 19 1.22 15.69 -7.68
CA ALA A 19 2.66 15.45 -7.65
C ALA A 19 3.25 15.99 -6.34
N ALA A 20 2.83 17.20 -5.94
CA ALA A 20 3.25 17.80 -4.67
C ALA A 20 2.76 16.97 -3.47
N PHE A 21 1.53 16.47 -3.49
CA PHE A 21 1.00 15.55 -2.48
C PHE A 21 1.84 14.27 -2.37
N GLY A 22 2.19 13.65 -3.51
CA GLY A 22 3.03 12.45 -3.54
C GLY A 22 4.43 12.70 -2.95
N ALA A 23 5.03 13.85 -3.26
CA ALA A 23 6.32 14.24 -2.70
C ALA A 23 6.26 14.49 -1.19
N ASP A 24 5.18 15.11 -0.69
CA ASP A 24 4.97 15.33 0.74
C ASP A 24 4.81 13.99 1.49
N LEU A 25 4.03 13.06 0.93
CA LEU A 25 3.85 11.73 1.50
C LEU A 25 5.17 10.96 1.55
N ALA A 26 6.01 11.06 0.51
CA ALA A 26 7.36 10.48 0.53
C ALA A 26 8.23 11.13 1.62
N GLY A 27 8.07 12.43 1.87
CA GLY A 27 8.71 13.13 2.99
C GLY A 27 8.32 12.52 4.33
N ALA A 28 7.01 12.37 4.58
CA ALA A 28 6.49 11.78 5.81
C ALA A 28 6.98 10.34 6.05
N VAL A 29 6.93 9.50 5.01
CA VAL A 29 7.41 8.11 5.09
C VAL A 29 8.91 8.04 5.32
N ARG A 30 9.71 8.88 4.65
CA ARG A 30 11.16 8.95 4.91
C ARG A 30 11.46 9.36 6.35
N SER A 31 10.71 10.33 6.89
CA SER A 31 10.85 10.74 8.28
C SER A 31 10.53 9.60 9.25
N LEU A 32 9.47 8.82 8.99
CA LEU A 32 9.14 7.63 9.78
C LEU A 32 10.25 6.58 9.72
N HIS A 33 10.74 6.27 8.52
CA HIS A 33 11.81 5.28 8.31
C HIS A 33 13.13 5.68 8.98
N ALA A 34 13.38 6.98 9.16
CA ALA A 34 14.58 7.50 9.81
C ALA A 34 14.53 7.48 11.35
N VAL A 35 13.37 7.18 11.95
CA VAL A 35 13.26 7.07 13.41
C VAL A 35 14.10 5.89 13.90
N PRO A 36 14.99 6.08 14.90
CA PRO A 36 15.79 5.00 15.44
C PRO A 36 14.92 3.84 15.95
N LEU A 37 15.31 2.63 15.59
CA LEU A 37 14.67 1.44 16.13
C LEU A 37 15.11 1.20 17.58
N PRO A 38 14.23 0.68 18.45
CA PRO A 38 14.62 0.25 19.78
C PRO A 38 15.62 -0.92 19.70
N PRO A 39 16.33 -1.26 20.80
CA PRO A 39 17.17 -2.45 20.85
C PRO A 39 16.42 -3.71 20.43
N GLU A 40 17.12 -4.69 19.82
CA GLU A 40 16.47 -5.88 19.27
C GLU A 40 15.62 -6.65 20.29
N ALA A 41 16.08 -6.73 21.54
CA ALA A 41 15.36 -7.36 22.64
C ALA A 41 13.99 -6.72 22.95
N GLU A 42 13.79 -5.47 22.56
CA GLU A 42 12.54 -4.71 22.77
C GLU A 42 11.64 -4.72 21.52
N ARG A 43 12.03 -5.43 20.45
CA ARG A 43 11.26 -5.50 19.19
C ARG A 43 10.21 -6.60 19.16
N ASP A 44 10.09 -7.39 20.23
CA ASP A 44 9.09 -8.45 20.29
C ASP A 44 7.67 -7.86 20.23
N GLY A 45 6.79 -8.53 19.48
CA GLY A 45 5.44 -8.02 19.19
C GLY A 45 5.35 -6.81 18.25
N LEU A 46 6.48 -6.22 17.81
CA LEU A 46 6.50 -5.11 16.85
C LEU A 46 6.66 -5.57 15.40
N ARG A 47 6.42 -6.85 15.10
CA ARG A 47 6.48 -7.41 13.75
C ARG A 47 5.08 -7.68 13.22
N TRP A 48 4.86 -7.38 11.96
CA TRP A 48 3.61 -7.67 11.26
C TRP A 48 3.92 -8.27 9.89
N TYR A 49 2.97 -9.03 9.31
CA TYR A 49 3.22 -9.73 8.04
C TYR A 49 3.57 -8.76 6.90
N ARG A 50 3.04 -7.53 6.93
CA ARG A 50 3.35 -6.47 5.95
C ARG A 50 4.75 -5.89 6.09
N GLY A 51 5.44 -6.13 7.21
CA GLY A 51 6.87 -5.87 7.34
C GLY A 51 7.74 -7.02 6.86
N GLY A 52 7.15 -8.08 6.28
CA GLY A 52 7.83 -9.27 5.83
C GLY A 52 7.98 -9.36 4.31
N GLU A 53 8.26 -10.58 3.83
CA GLU A 53 8.40 -10.91 2.41
C GLU A 53 7.07 -11.33 1.78
N LEU A 54 7.02 -11.32 0.45
CA LEU A 54 5.86 -11.78 -0.32
C LEU A 54 5.64 -13.29 -0.28
N ALA A 55 6.73 -14.07 -0.30
CA ALA A 55 6.68 -15.52 -0.49
C ALA A 55 5.77 -16.26 0.51
N PRO A 56 5.75 -15.93 1.81
CA PRO A 56 4.81 -16.55 2.76
C PRO A 56 3.32 -16.34 2.43
N CYS A 57 2.98 -15.32 1.65
CA CYS A 57 1.58 -15.01 1.27
C CYS A 57 1.09 -15.79 0.05
N ASP A 58 1.96 -16.45 -0.73
CA ASP A 58 1.63 -16.98 -2.06
C ASP A 58 0.50 -18.01 -2.05
N ALA A 59 0.51 -18.97 -1.12
CA ALA A 59 -0.55 -19.96 -1.02
C ALA A 59 -1.93 -19.28 -0.81
N GLY A 60 -2.01 -18.35 0.14
CA GLY A 60 -3.24 -17.61 0.41
C GLY A 60 -3.68 -16.74 -0.78
N VAL A 61 -2.74 -16.02 -1.41
CA VAL A 61 -3.07 -15.17 -2.57
C VAL A 61 -3.59 -16.00 -3.75
N ARG A 62 -3.01 -17.16 -4.03
CA ARG A 62 -3.49 -18.08 -5.10
C ARG A 62 -4.92 -18.57 -4.83
N GLU A 63 -5.25 -18.89 -3.58
CA GLU A 63 -6.62 -19.24 -3.19
C GLU A 63 -7.58 -18.07 -3.44
N ARG A 64 -7.19 -16.84 -3.09
CA ARG A 64 -8.02 -15.64 -3.34
C ARG A 64 -8.25 -15.39 -4.83
N PHE A 65 -7.25 -15.64 -5.68
CA PHE A 65 -7.46 -15.61 -7.14
C PHE A 65 -8.44 -16.68 -7.61
N ALA A 66 -8.37 -17.89 -7.08
CA ALA A 66 -9.33 -18.96 -7.43
C ALA A 66 -10.76 -18.61 -7.00
N GLU A 67 -10.94 -18.05 -5.80
CA GLU A 67 -12.23 -17.55 -5.32
C GLU A 67 -12.75 -16.39 -6.17
N ALA A 68 -11.90 -15.42 -6.50
CA ALA A 68 -12.25 -14.29 -7.35
C ALA A 68 -12.75 -14.75 -8.74
N ARG A 69 -12.14 -15.78 -9.33
CA ARG A 69 -12.59 -16.37 -10.61
C ARG A 69 -14.00 -16.97 -10.54
N ALA A 70 -14.45 -17.38 -9.36
CA ALA A 70 -15.79 -17.92 -9.15
C ALA A 70 -16.85 -16.83 -8.90
N LEU A 71 -16.45 -15.56 -8.75
CA LEU A 71 -17.38 -14.47 -8.46
C LEU A 71 -18.19 -14.08 -9.70
N PRO A 72 -19.53 -14.02 -9.58
CA PRO A 72 -20.37 -13.61 -10.69
C PRO A 72 -20.23 -12.10 -10.96
N GLY A 73 -19.97 -11.73 -12.21
CA GLY A 73 -19.94 -10.33 -12.65
C GLY A 73 -18.66 -9.56 -12.29
N LEU A 74 -17.61 -10.25 -11.81
CA LEU A 74 -16.31 -9.63 -11.65
C LEU A 74 -15.68 -9.37 -13.03
N ASP A 75 -15.62 -8.09 -13.42
CA ASP A 75 -14.97 -7.62 -14.64
C ASP A 75 -13.56 -7.10 -14.32
N LEU A 76 -12.58 -8.02 -14.37
CA LEU A 76 -11.19 -7.75 -14.08
C LEU A 76 -10.28 -8.80 -14.75
N ASP A 77 -9.15 -8.37 -15.31
CA ASP A 77 -8.14 -9.26 -15.90
C ASP A 77 -7.31 -9.94 -14.81
N LEU A 78 -7.86 -11.03 -14.25
CA LEU A 78 -7.24 -11.79 -13.17
C LEU A 78 -5.96 -12.51 -13.61
N ASP A 79 -5.86 -12.94 -14.87
CA ASP A 79 -4.68 -13.64 -15.37
C ASP A 79 -3.48 -12.69 -15.44
N ARG A 80 -3.70 -11.44 -15.87
CA ARG A 80 -2.66 -10.41 -15.89
C ARG A 80 -2.25 -9.97 -14.48
N LEU A 81 -3.20 -9.85 -13.56
CA LEU A 81 -2.90 -9.57 -12.14
C LEU A 81 -2.11 -10.71 -11.49
N GLU A 82 -2.47 -11.95 -11.75
CA GLU A 82 -1.74 -13.12 -11.26
C GLU A 82 -0.34 -13.17 -11.86
N ALA A 83 -0.16 -12.80 -13.14
CA ALA A 83 1.15 -12.68 -13.74
C ALA A 83 2.01 -11.57 -13.09
N ILE A 84 1.43 -10.44 -12.69
CA ILE A 84 2.12 -9.39 -11.92
C ILE A 84 2.56 -9.94 -10.56
N TRP A 85 1.66 -10.63 -9.86
CA TRP A 85 1.95 -11.30 -8.58
C TRP A 85 3.12 -12.29 -8.71
N GLN A 86 3.07 -13.21 -9.68
CA GLN A 86 4.12 -14.19 -9.89
C GLN A 86 5.47 -13.54 -10.24
N ARG A 87 5.49 -12.47 -11.04
CA ARG A 87 6.73 -11.73 -11.30
C ARG A 87 7.31 -11.13 -10.02
N ALA A 88 6.48 -10.54 -9.16
CA ALA A 88 6.94 -9.98 -7.90
C ALA A 88 7.56 -11.03 -6.97
N LEU A 89 7.03 -12.26 -6.96
CA LEU A 89 7.59 -13.40 -6.20
C LEU A 89 8.95 -13.88 -6.70
N THR A 90 9.28 -13.67 -7.98
CA THR A 90 10.59 -14.05 -8.54
C THR A 90 11.70 -13.05 -8.24
N LEU A 91 11.37 -11.89 -7.69
CA LEU A 91 12.36 -10.87 -7.35
C LEU A 91 13.20 -11.32 -6.14
N PRO A 92 14.45 -10.84 -6.04
CA PRO A 92 15.23 -11.03 -4.83
C PRO A 92 14.48 -10.53 -3.59
N ALA A 93 14.69 -11.23 -2.47
CA ALA A 93 14.18 -10.82 -1.17
C ALA A 93 14.61 -9.37 -0.86
N PRO A 94 13.82 -8.63 -0.08
CA PRO A 94 14.12 -7.25 0.27
C PRO A 94 15.49 -7.18 0.96
N SER A 95 16.39 -6.37 0.41
CA SER A 95 17.72 -6.14 0.98
C SER A 95 17.77 -4.74 1.59
N GLY A 96 17.92 -4.64 2.91
CA GLY A 96 18.00 -3.35 3.60
C GLY A 96 17.80 -3.50 5.12
N PRO A 97 18.08 -2.45 5.91
CA PRO A 97 17.74 -2.47 7.32
C PRO A 97 16.23 -2.46 7.50
N ALA A 98 15.75 -3.11 8.57
CA ALA A 98 14.37 -2.90 9.01
C ALA A 98 14.16 -1.45 9.44
N VAL A 99 12.93 -0.96 9.25
CA VAL A 99 12.51 0.41 9.59
C VAL A 99 11.15 0.37 10.28
N TRP A 100 10.75 1.48 10.89
CA TRP A 100 9.37 1.69 11.31
C TRP A 100 8.46 1.85 10.09
N LEU A 101 7.30 1.19 10.12
CA LEU A 101 6.29 1.16 9.07
C LEU A 101 4.96 1.62 9.65
N HIS A 102 4.20 2.42 8.92
CA HIS A 102 2.82 2.76 9.30
C HIS A 102 1.90 1.55 9.17
N GLY A 103 2.08 0.75 8.11
CA GLY A 103 1.35 -0.49 7.84
C GLY A 103 -0.03 -0.32 7.19
N ASP A 104 -0.49 0.92 6.98
CA ASP A 104 -1.81 1.23 6.39
C ASP A 104 -1.92 2.67 5.83
N LEU A 105 -1.09 3.02 4.83
CA LEU A 105 -1.08 4.35 4.20
C LEU A 105 -2.22 4.60 3.19
N LYS A 106 -3.39 3.97 3.38
CA LYS A 106 -4.55 4.20 2.52
C LYS A 106 -5.03 5.66 2.61
N PRO A 107 -5.71 6.19 1.57
CA PRO A 107 -6.12 7.60 1.53
C PRO A 107 -6.91 8.07 2.76
N SER A 108 -7.76 7.22 3.35
CA SER A 108 -8.54 7.59 4.54
C SER A 108 -7.70 7.89 5.79
N ASN A 109 -6.44 7.45 5.81
CA ASN A 109 -5.49 7.67 6.90
C ASN A 109 -4.56 8.88 6.63
N LEU A 110 -4.83 9.62 5.56
CA LEU A 110 -4.10 10.82 5.16
C LEU A 110 -5.04 12.02 5.27
N LEU A 111 -4.51 13.15 5.73
CA LEU A 111 -5.26 14.40 5.81
C LEU A 111 -4.59 15.47 4.97
N VAL A 112 -5.43 16.21 4.26
CA VAL A 112 -5.06 17.30 3.36
C VAL A 112 -5.69 18.59 3.86
N ARG A 113 -4.92 19.68 3.83
CA ARG A 113 -5.40 21.03 4.12
C ARG A 113 -4.72 21.99 3.17
N ASP A 114 -5.50 22.91 2.59
CA ASP A 114 -5.02 23.89 1.61
C ASP A 114 -4.27 23.21 0.44
N GLY A 115 -4.83 22.12 -0.09
CA GLY A 115 -4.27 21.38 -1.23
C GLY A 115 -3.08 20.46 -0.92
N ARG A 116 -2.58 20.44 0.32
CA ARG A 116 -1.30 19.82 0.71
C ARG A 116 -1.48 18.79 1.83
N LEU A 117 -0.65 17.75 1.85
CA LEU A 117 -0.65 16.78 2.95
C LEU A 117 -0.31 17.49 4.27
N CYS A 118 -1.17 17.34 5.28
CA CYS A 118 -0.99 17.97 6.59
C CYS A 118 -0.83 16.95 7.74
N ALA A 119 -1.31 15.72 7.58
CA ALA A 119 -1.10 14.66 8.57
C ALA A 119 -1.24 13.25 7.99
N VAL A 120 -0.61 12.32 8.70
CA VAL A 120 -0.80 10.87 8.60
C VAL A 120 -1.35 10.41 9.95
N ILE A 121 -2.42 9.62 9.96
CA ILE A 121 -3.14 9.19 11.16
C ILE A 121 -3.32 7.67 11.17
N ASP A 122 -3.78 7.14 12.30
CA ASP A 122 -4.04 5.70 12.47
C ASP A 122 -2.80 4.80 12.37
N PHE A 123 -1.90 4.98 13.33
CA PHE A 123 -0.72 4.14 13.53
C PHE A 123 -1.06 2.80 14.22
N GLY A 124 -2.30 2.30 14.10
CA GLY A 124 -2.71 1.01 14.66
C GLY A 124 -1.98 -0.19 14.04
N GLY A 125 -1.48 -0.03 12.80
CA GLY A 125 -0.66 -1.02 12.09
C GLY A 125 0.85 -0.85 12.26
N LEU A 126 1.29 0.01 13.18
CA LEU A 126 2.71 0.35 13.35
C LEU A 126 3.54 -0.90 13.61
N SER A 127 4.56 -1.10 12.79
CA SER A 127 5.42 -2.29 12.87
C SER A 127 6.85 -1.99 12.42
N ILE A 128 7.75 -2.94 12.67
CA ILE A 128 9.15 -2.93 12.25
C ILE A 128 9.34 -4.02 11.21
N GLY A 129 9.90 -3.65 10.05
CA GLY A 129 10.17 -4.61 8.98
C GLY A 129 10.71 -3.97 7.70
N PHE A 130 10.53 -4.67 6.58
CA PHE A 130 10.87 -4.20 5.24
C PHE A 130 9.72 -3.37 4.65
N PRO A 131 10.02 -2.26 3.95
CA PRO A 131 9.01 -1.27 3.58
C PRO A 131 8.23 -1.57 2.30
N ASP A 132 8.47 -2.70 1.61
CA ASP A 132 7.85 -2.91 0.29
C ASP A 132 6.32 -2.85 0.33
N ALA A 133 5.67 -3.39 1.39
CA ALA A 133 4.21 -3.35 1.54
C ALA A 133 3.68 -1.95 1.90
N GLU A 134 4.51 -1.11 2.54
CA GLU A 134 4.17 0.26 2.92
C GLU A 134 3.80 1.11 1.69
N HIS A 135 4.38 0.78 0.54
CA HIS A 135 4.21 1.49 -0.73
C HIS A 135 3.00 0.99 -1.55
N ALA A 136 2.38 -0.13 -1.17
CA ALA A 136 1.24 -0.71 -1.88
C ALA A 136 0.02 0.23 -2.02
N PRO A 137 -0.31 1.07 -1.02
CA PRO A 137 -1.43 2.02 -1.14
C PRO A 137 -1.23 3.14 -2.19
N LEU A 138 -0.05 3.26 -2.83
CA LEU A 138 0.16 4.25 -3.87
C LEU A 138 -0.71 4.02 -5.13
N TRP A 139 -1.24 2.81 -5.31
CA TRP A 139 -2.24 2.53 -6.34
C TRP A 139 -3.66 2.95 -5.96
N ASP A 140 -3.88 3.49 -4.75
CA ASP A 140 -5.13 4.14 -4.35
C ASP A 140 -5.16 5.64 -4.68
N VAL A 141 -4.03 6.21 -5.10
CA VAL A 141 -3.90 7.62 -5.49
C VAL A 141 -3.60 7.75 -6.99
N PRO A 142 -3.87 8.91 -7.61
CA PRO A 142 -3.57 9.15 -9.01
C PRO A 142 -2.09 8.94 -9.36
N ALA A 143 -1.83 8.55 -10.62
CA ALA A 143 -0.48 8.24 -11.12
C ALA A 143 0.55 9.36 -10.88
N ALA A 144 0.13 10.63 -10.96
CA ALA A 144 1.00 11.78 -10.70
C ALA A 144 1.57 11.75 -9.27
N ALA A 145 0.75 11.48 -8.27
CA ALA A 145 1.20 11.33 -6.88
C ALA A 145 2.09 10.11 -6.70
N ARG A 146 1.67 8.99 -7.27
CA ARG A 146 2.40 7.72 -7.21
C ARG A 146 3.83 7.85 -7.77
N HIS A 147 3.99 8.46 -8.95
CA HIS A 147 5.30 8.65 -9.56
C HIS A 147 6.15 9.69 -8.84
N ALA A 148 5.56 10.79 -8.38
CA ALA A 148 6.28 11.78 -7.59
C ALA A 148 6.78 11.20 -6.25
N TYR A 149 5.95 10.39 -5.58
CA TYR A 149 6.35 9.65 -4.39
C TYR A 149 7.54 8.73 -4.67
N ARG A 150 7.44 7.90 -5.73
CA ARG A 150 8.49 6.96 -6.14
C ARG A 150 9.81 7.69 -6.37
N ALA A 151 9.77 8.78 -7.15
CA ALA A 151 10.94 9.59 -7.48
C ALA A 151 11.54 10.26 -6.24
N ALA A 152 10.70 10.87 -5.39
CA ALA A 152 11.15 11.54 -4.18
C ALA A 152 11.81 10.55 -3.21
N LEU A 153 11.20 9.39 -2.96
CA LEU A 153 11.73 8.38 -2.04
C LEU A 153 12.93 7.61 -2.62
N GLY A 154 13.11 7.66 -3.95
CA GLY A 154 14.20 6.98 -4.64
C GLY A 154 13.99 5.47 -4.74
N LEU A 155 12.74 5.04 -4.90
CA LEU A 155 12.42 3.61 -5.00
C LEU A 155 12.96 3.03 -6.31
N ASP A 156 13.86 2.06 -6.17
CA ASP A 156 14.35 1.30 -7.31
C ASP A 156 13.26 0.43 -7.93
N GLU A 157 13.56 -0.15 -9.10
CA GLU A 157 12.60 -0.97 -9.83
C GLU A 157 12.20 -2.23 -9.06
N GLN A 158 13.08 -2.84 -8.27
CA GLN A 158 12.76 -4.06 -7.55
C GLN A 158 11.79 -3.79 -6.39
N VAL A 159 12.04 -2.73 -5.60
CA VAL A 159 11.13 -2.26 -4.55
C VAL A 159 9.78 -1.87 -5.16
N TRP A 160 9.80 -1.17 -6.30
CA TRP A 160 8.59 -0.79 -7.02
C TRP A 160 7.73 -2.00 -7.42
N GLN A 161 8.35 -3.03 -8.01
CA GLN A 161 7.65 -4.23 -8.42
C GLN A 161 7.17 -5.09 -7.23
N ARG A 162 7.94 -5.15 -6.12
CA ARG A 162 7.47 -5.80 -4.89
C ARG A 162 6.30 -5.07 -4.25
N ALA A 163 6.32 -3.73 -4.25
CA ALA A 163 5.19 -2.90 -3.80
C ALA A 163 3.94 -3.13 -4.66
N CYS A 164 4.11 -3.25 -5.99
CA CYS A 164 3.04 -3.63 -6.90
C CYS A 164 2.48 -5.03 -6.55
N GLY A 165 3.35 -6.00 -6.29
CA GLY A 165 2.96 -7.33 -5.81
C GLY A 165 2.14 -7.28 -4.52
N TRP A 166 2.53 -6.45 -3.54
CA TRP A 166 1.76 -6.22 -2.33
C TRP A 166 0.40 -5.54 -2.60
N ALA A 167 0.34 -4.58 -3.52
CA ALA A 167 -0.91 -3.93 -3.93
C ALA A 167 -1.91 -4.95 -4.50
N VAL A 168 -1.43 -5.87 -5.34
CA VAL A 168 -2.22 -7.01 -5.85
C VAL A 168 -2.65 -7.91 -4.71
N ALA A 169 -1.71 -8.41 -3.89
CA ALA A 169 -1.98 -9.37 -2.83
C ALA A 169 -3.03 -8.87 -1.82
N VAL A 170 -2.92 -7.61 -1.38
CA VAL A 170 -3.86 -7.03 -0.42
C VAL A 170 -5.24 -6.85 -1.04
N ALA A 171 -5.32 -6.27 -2.25
CA ALA A 171 -6.62 -6.01 -2.87
C ALA A 171 -7.33 -7.30 -3.31
N ILE A 172 -6.63 -8.26 -3.92
CA ILE A 172 -7.24 -9.53 -4.31
C ILE A 172 -7.69 -10.34 -3.10
N SER A 173 -7.04 -10.19 -1.95
CA SER A 173 -7.50 -10.82 -0.71
C SER A 173 -8.80 -10.23 -0.19
N GLY A 174 -9.04 -8.94 -0.45
CA GLY A 174 -10.26 -8.24 -0.05
C GLY A 174 -11.46 -8.55 -0.94
N VAL A 175 -11.27 -8.67 -2.26
CA VAL A 175 -12.38 -8.79 -3.24
C VAL A 175 -13.34 -9.96 -2.94
N PRO A 176 -12.90 -11.23 -2.91
CA PRO A 176 -13.82 -12.35 -2.65
C PRO A 176 -14.33 -12.38 -1.22
N TYR A 177 -13.51 -11.96 -0.25
CA TYR A 177 -13.87 -11.99 1.17
C TYR A 177 -15.01 -11.02 1.49
N TYR A 178 -14.96 -9.81 0.91
CA TYR A 178 -15.93 -8.75 1.18
C TYR A 178 -17.01 -8.59 0.10
N TRP A 179 -17.02 -9.46 -0.92
CA TRP A 179 -17.85 -9.35 -2.12
C TRP A 179 -19.33 -9.01 -1.84
N HIS A 180 -19.90 -9.59 -0.78
CA HIS A 180 -21.30 -9.39 -0.39
C HIS A 180 -21.50 -8.58 0.89
N SER A 181 -20.45 -8.36 1.68
CA SER A 181 -20.55 -7.77 3.02
C SER A 181 -20.09 -6.31 3.07
N ASP A 182 -19.19 -5.90 2.18
CA ASP A 182 -18.70 -4.52 2.12
C ASP A 182 -18.43 -4.08 0.66
N PRO A 183 -19.48 -3.65 -0.06
CA PRO A 183 -19.34 -3.21 -1.46
C PRO A 183 -18.42 -1.99 -1.63
N ALA A 184 -18.31 -1.13 -0.61
CA ALA A 184 -17.45 0.05 -0.68
C ALA A 184 -15.98 -0.35 -0.65
N PHE A 185 -15.61 -1.23 0.28
CA PHE A 185 -14.25 -1.77 0.36
C PHE A 185 -13.87 -2.60 -0.89
N VAL A 186 -14.82 -3.37 -1.44
CA VAL A 186 -14.61 -4.08 -2.71
C VAL A 186 -14.34 -3.08 -3.84
N ALA A 187 -15.10 -1.98 -3.92
CA ALA A 187 -14.87 -0.95 -4.93
C ALA A 187 -13.48 -0.30 -4.82
N GLU A 188 -12.98 -0.07 -3.59
CA GLU A 188 -11.60 0.37 -3.34
C GLU A 188 -10.57 -0.64 -3.86
N CYS A 189 -10.73 -1.93 -3.51
CA CYS A 189 -9.85 -2.99 -4.00
C CYS A 189 -9.82 -3.07 -5.53
N LEU A 190 -11.00 -3.01 -6.17
CA LEU A 190 -11.10 -3.05 -7.63
C LEU A 190 -10.46 -1.82 -8.28
N THR A 191 -10.60 -0.64 -7.67
CA THR A 191 -9.95 0.59 -8.14
C THR A 191 -8.43 0.44 -8.11
N ARG A 192 -7.88 -0.09 -7.01
CA ARG A 192 -6.44 -0.38 -6.89
C ARG A 192 -5.96 -1.37 -7.95
N LEU A 193 -6.66 -2.49 -8.13
CA LEU A 193 -6.27 -3.52 -9.10
C LEU A 193 -6.32 -3.00 -10.54
N ARG A 194 -7.30 -2.16 -10.88
CA ARG A 194 -7.35 -1.49 -12.19
C ARG A 194 -6.21 -0.50 -12.38
N ALA A 195 -5.84 0.25 -11.34
CA ALA A 195 -4.67 1.13 -11.40
C ALA A 195 -3.38 0.33 -11.61
N VAL A 196 -3.22 -0.82 -10.97
CA VAL A 196 -2.10 -1.74 -11.20
C VAL A 196 -2.08 -2.22 -12.65
N LEU A 197 -3.23 -2.65 -13.20
CA LEU A 197 -3.33 -3.09 -14.60
C LEU A 197 -3.00 -1.98 -15.62
N ALA A 198 -3.23 -0.72 -15.28
CA ALA A 198 -2.94 0.41 -16.16
C ALA A 198 -1.45 0.81 -16.21
N ASP A 199 -0.68 0.45 -15.17
CA ASP A 199 0.76 0.72 -15.10
C ASP A 199 1.62 -0.38 -15.77
N HIS A 200 1.00 -1.51 -16.13
CA HIS A 200 1.62 -2.67 -16.77
C HIS A 200 1.05 -2.91 -18.14
#